data_AF-A0A938RX97-F1
#
_entry.id   AF-A0A938RX97-F1
#
_cell.length_a   1.000
_cell.length_b   1.000
_cell.length_c   1.000
_cell.angle_alpha   90.00
_cell.angle_beta   90.00
_cell.angle_gamma   90.00
#
_symmetry.space_group_name_H-M   'P 1'
#
loop_
_entity.id
_entity.type
_entity.pdbx_description
1 polymer ?
#
loop_
_entity_poly.entity_id
_entity_poly.type
_entity_poly.pdbx_seq_one_letter_code
_entity_poly.pdbx_strand_id
1 'polypeptide(L)'
;MATERFEAYRVELVPRTLMAAFVAAHHYAVRVPPHCLLSLGCFVGSDLVGVASWGYGVRPRHTIQRLFPSLTTSDYYELNRLCMLDSEPRNGESHFLRLCREYIRQREPGRVLLFSWADGMRGKPGYVYQADNWLYGGFIRTEFYVTAANEVVHPRQVITRCGRRDRAFTRSVGLRRVRGRQFRYCHFLCGHGLRKRLLRESPFRWGRDYPKKDDCIWTVEGDGARAAEVSRETREPPRFEGSGQFRDAAPFFTDFATPPAVAARKGDAE
;
A
#
# COMPACT_ATOMS: atom_id res chain seq x y z
N MET A 1 0.42 30.80 -10.73
CA MET A 1 -0.69 29.99 -10.18
C MET A 1 -0.20 28.66 -9.61
N ALA A 2 0.05 27.58 -10.39
CA ALA A 2 0.51 26.30 -9.82
C ALA A 2 1.97 26.29 -9.35
N THR A 3 2.88 26.91 -10.12
CA THR A 3 4.31 27.02 -9.76
C THR A 3 4.51 27.81 -8.47
N GLU A 4 3.85 28.97 -8.34
CA GLU A 4 3.85 29.79 -7.12
C GLU A 4 3.28 29.02 -5.91
N ARG A 5 2.26 28.18 -6.13
CA ARG A 5 1.70 27.33 -5.06
C ARG A 5 2.71 26.29 -4.58
N PHE A 6 3.46 25.67 -5.49
CA PHE A 6 4.52 24.72 -5.12
C PHE A 6 5.67 25.37 -4.37
N GLU A 7 6.03 26.61 -4.70
CA GLU A 7 7.05 27.38 -3.97
C GLU A 7 6.61 27.70 -2.53
N ALA A 8 5.31 27.76 -2.27
CA ALA A 8 4.77 27.96 -0.94
C ALA A 8 4.81 26.70 -0.05
N TYR A 9 5.06 25.52 -0.62
CA TYR A 9 5.10 24.27 0.14
C TYR A 9 6.29 24.24 1.08
N ARG A 10 6.00 24.04 2.37
CA ARG A 10 7.02 23.76 3.39
C ARG A 10 6.81 22.38 3.97
N VAL A 11 7.92 21.68 4.23
CA VAL A 11 7.88 20.34 4.81
C VAL A 11 8.44 20.38 6.22
N GLU A 12 7.63 19.92 7.16
CA GLU A 12 7.95 19.96 8.58
C GLU A 12 7.59 18.64 9.26
N LEU A 13 8.21 18.36 10.40
CA LEU A 13 7.80 17.25 11.25
C LEU A 13 6.41 17.54 11.83
N VAL A 14 5.56 16.53 11.83
CA VAL A 14 4.25 16.61 12.47
C VAL A 14 4.10 15.52 13.54
N PRO A 15 3.34 15.77 14.61
CA PRO A 15 2.97 14.72 15.54
C PRO A 15 2.30 13.56 14.81
N ARG A 16 2.61 12.32 15.21
CA ARG A 16 2.01 11.11 14.62
C ARG A 16 0.47 11.12 14.74
N THR A 17 -0.07 11.73 15.80
CA THR A 17 -1.51 11.90 16.02
C THR A 17 -2.15 12.79 14.96
N LEU A 18 -1.52 13.93 14.63
CA LEU A 18 -1.98 14.83 13.58
C LEU A 18 -1.97 14.15 12.21
N MET A 19 -0.88 13.44 11.89
CA MET A 19 -0.82 12.66 10.65
C MET A 19 -1.87 11.55 10.60
N ALA A 20 -2.11 10.85 11.72
CA ALA A 20 -3.12 9.81 11.78
C ALA A 20 -4.52 10.35 11.55
N ALA A 21 -4.86 11.52 12.11
CA ALA A 21 -6.12 12.19 11.87
C ALA A 21 -6.28 12.59 10.39
N PHE A 22 -5.24 13.19 9.80
CA PHE A 22 -5.25 13.57 8.39
C PHE A 22 -5.41 12.34 7.45
N VAL A 23 -4.67 11.25 7.71
CA VAL A 23 -4.78 10.00 6.95
C VAL A 23 -6.17 9.38 7.09
N ALA A 24 -6.80 9.45 8.27
CA ALA A 24 -8.14 8.94 8.49
C ALA A 24 -9.20 9.71 7.67
N ALA A 25 -9.03 11.03 7.54
CA ALA A 25 -9.94 11.90 6.81
C ALA A 25 -9.76 11.83 5.28
N HIS A 26 -8.52 11.71 4.79
CA HIS A 26 -8.22 11.97 3.38
C HIS A 26 -7.63 10.77 2.61
N HIS A 27 -7.10 9.75 3.30
CA HIS A 27 -6.45 8.63 2.63
C HIS A 27 -7.34 7.38 2.60
N TYR A 28 -7.45 6.74 1.44
CA TYR A 28 -8.27 5.53 1.23
C TYR A 28 -7.99 4.36 2.20
N ALA A 29 -6.77 4.28 2.73
CA ALA A 29 -6.37 3.23 3.69
C ALA A 29 -6.69 3.57 5.15
N VAL A 30 -7.13 4.81 5.44
CA VAL A 30 -7.61 5.38 6.72
C VAL A 30 -6.72 5.21 7.98
N ARG A 31 -5.65 4.42 7.91
CA ARG A 31 -4.76 4.11 9.05
C ARG A 31 -3.31 4.30 8.68
N VAL A 32 -2.58 4.96 9.57
CA VAL A 32 -1.11 4.97 9.56
C VAL A 32 -0.60 3.66 10.15
N PRO A 33 0.33 2.95 9.50
CA PRO A 33 0.91 1.75 10.07
C PRO A 33 1.63 2.00 11.41
N PRO A 34 1.72 0.99 12.28
CA PRO A 34 2.39 1.14 13.58
C PRO A 34 3.91 1.38 13.43
N HIS A 35 4.52 0.90 12.35
CA HIS A 35 5.95 1.02 12.04
C HIS A 35 6.32 2.31 11.29
N CYS A 36 5.54 3.37 11.47
CA CYS A 36 5.89 4.71 11.02
C CYS A 36 6.97 5.29 11.94
N LEU A 37 8.10 5.70 11.38
CA LEU A 37 9.24 6.26 12.11
C LEU A 37 9.36 7.78 11.91
N LEU A 38 8.92 8.29 10.77
CA LEU A 38 9.03 9.69 10.40
C LEU A 38 7.71 10.16 9.79
N SER A 39 7.15 11.22 10.38
CA SER A 39 5.88 11.82 9.98
C SER A 39 6.14 13.22 9.44
N LEU A 40 5.96 13.42 8.14
CA LEU A 40 6.17 14.71 7.49
C LEU A 40 4.84 15.30 7.05
N GLY A 41 4.62 16.59 7.35
CA GLY A 41 3.50 17.38 6.86
C GLY A 41 3.95 18.34 5.76
N CYS A 42 3.06 18.61 4.80
CA CYS A 42 3.20 19.67 3.82
C CYS A 42 2.29 20.83 4.22
N PHE A 43 2.87 22.02 4.34
CA PHE A 43 2.17 23.23 4.75
C PHE A 43 2.17 24.28 3.66
N VAL A 44 1.04 24.99 3.54
CA VAL A 44 0.95 26.27 2.82
C VAL A 44 0.47 27.32 3.82
N GLY A 45 1.31 28.31 4.13
CA GLY A 45 1.02 29.19 5.27
C GLY A 45 0.95 28.39 6.56
N SER A 46 -0.15 28.47 7.30
CA SER A 46 -0.44 27.66 8.50
C SER A 46 -1.16 26.34 8.19
N ASP A 47 -1.59 26.12 6.95
CA ASP A 47 -2.53 25.06 6.62
C ASP A 47 -1.79 23.77 6.28
N LEU A 48 -2.14 22.67 6.96
CA LEU A 48 -1.65 21.33 6.63
C LEU A 48 -2.41 20.82 5.40
N VAL A 49 -1.73 20.76 4.25
CA VAL A 49 -2.32 20.37 2.97
C VAL A 49 -1.94 18.95 2.55
N GLY A 50 -1.00 18.30 3.22
CA GLY A 50 -0.63 16.92 2.94
C GLY A 50 0.24 16.28 4.01
N VAL A 51 0.34 14.95 3.99
CA VAL A 51 1.16 14.16 4.90
C VAL A 51 1.84 12.98 4.21
N ALA A 52 3.06 12.69 4.66
CA ALA A 52 3.84 11.54 4.23
C ALA A 52 4.39 10.78 5.45
N SER A 53 4.02 9.50 5.54
CA SER A 53 4.48 8.58 6.57
C SER A 53 5.61 7.73 6.03
N TRP A 54 6.76 7.77 6.68
CA TRP A 54 7.96 7.01 6.33
C TRP A 54 8.33 6.06 7.45
N GLY A 55 8.76 4.85 7.11
CA GLY A 55 9.10 3.84 8.09
C GLY A 55 9.50 2.55 7.41
N TYR A 56 8.90 1.45 7.83
CA TYR A 56 9.21 0.12 7.32
C TYR A 56 8.00 -0.56 6.70
N GLY A 57 8.22 -1.64 5.96
CA GLY A 57 7.16 -2.59 5.62
C GLY A 57 6.97 -3.63 6.74
N VAL A 58 6.14 -4.65 6.48
CA VAL A 58 5.87 -5.75 7.44
C VAL A 58 7.12 -6.60 7.75
N ARG A 59 8.04 -6.75 6.79
CA ARG A 59 9.27 -7.54 6.94
C ARG A 59 10.50 -6.71 6.58
N PRO A 60 10.88 -5.71 7.40
CA PRO A 60 11.81 -4.67 7.00
C PRO A 60 13.16 -5.18 6.48
N ARG A 61 13.81 -6.08 7.22
CA ARG A 61 15.12 -6.64 6.85
C ARG A 61 15.03 -7.49 5.58
N HIS A 62 14.03 -8.37 5.50
CA HIS A 62 13.86 -9.23 4.34
C HIS A 62 13.54 -8.43 3.07
N THR A 63 12.69 -7.40 3.15
CA THR A 63 12.35 -6.56 2.01
C THR A 63 13.58 -5.89 1.45
N ILE A 64 14.37 -5.20 2.28
CA ILE A 64 15.51 -4.44 1.78
C ILE A 64 16.63 -5.34 1.25
N GLN A 65 16.96 -6.44 1.95
CA GLN A 65 17.98 -7.38 1.50
C GLN A 65 17.59 -8.12 0.21
N ARG A 66 16.28 -8.29 -0.03
CA ARG A 66 15.81 -8.84 -1.30
C ARG A 66 16.01 -7.85 -2.45
N LEU A 67 15.90 -6.54 -2.21
CA LEU A 67 16.08 -5.50 -3.22
C LEU A 67 17.57 -5.17 -3.44
N PHE A 68 18.33 -5.11 -2.35
CA PHE A 68 19.73 -4.70 -2.29
C PHE A 68 20.42 -5.51 -1.18
N PRO A 69 21.07 -6.64 -1.49
CA PRO A 69 21.58 -7.60 -0.51
C PRO A 69 22.51 -7.01 0.56
N SER A 70 23.26 -5.96 0.24
CA SER A 70 24.19 -5.32 1.17
C SER A 70 23.52 -4.36 2.17
N LEU A 71 22.27 -3.95 1.91
CA LEU A 71 21.56 -2.99 2.75
C LEU A 71 20.83 -3.65 3.93
N THR A 72 20.66 -2.87 4.99
CA THR A 72 20.00 -3.23 6.24
C THR A 72 18.84 -2.28 6.54
N THR A 73 18.18 -2.46 7.68
CA THR A 73 16.99 -1.65 8.04
C THR A 73 17.33 -0.20 8.35
N SER A 74 18.56 0.12 8.75
CA SER A 74 19.00 1.51 8.98
C SER A 74 19.24 2.28 7.68
N ASP A 75 19.37 1.59 6.55
CA ASP A 75 19.80 2.19 5.29
C ASP A 75 18.65 2.77 4.47
N TYR A 76 17.40 2.48 4.83
CA TYR A 76 16.25 2.86 4.01
C TYR A 76 15.02 3.28 4.81
N TYR A 77 14.11 3.95 4.10
CA TYR A 77 12.71 4.07 4.48
C TYR A 77 11.78 3.56 3.38
N GLU A 78 10.68 2.94 3.80
CA GLU A 78 9.51 2.69 2.96
C GLU A 78 8.49 3.82 3.17
N LEU A 79 7.99 4.40 2.07
CA LEU A 79 6.85 5.32 2.11
C LEU A 79 5.59 4.50 2.39
N ASN A 80 5.04 4.68 3.58
CA ASN A 80 3.88 3.96 4.06
C ASN A 80 2.57 4.63 3.63
N ARG A 81 2.48 5.96 3.74
CA ARG A 81 1.30 6.75 3.36
C ARG A 81 1.73 8.03 2.70
N LEU A 82 1.03 8.42 1.65
CA LEU A 82 1.15 9.71 1.00
C LEU A 82 -0.26 10.20 0.70
N CYS A 83 -0.60 11.37 1.21
CA CYS A 83 -1.91 11.96 1.04
C CYS A 83 -1.77 13.48 0.95
N MET A 84 -2.52 14.10 0.06
CA MET A 84 -2.62 15.54 -0.09
C MET A 84 -4.09 15.89 -0.30
N LEU A 85 -4.50 17.11 0.03
CA LEU A 85 -5.86 17.57 -0.20
C LEU A 85 -6.14 17.64 -1.70
N ASP A 86 -7.35 17.25 -2.11
CA ASP A 86 -7.79 17.32 -3.52
C ASP A 86 -7.85 18.75 -4.06
N SER A 87 -7.85 19.76 -3.17
CA SER A 87 -7.75 21.18 -3.52
C SER A 87 -6.36 21.58 -4.04
N GLU A 88 -5.33 20.78 -3.77
CA GLU A 88 -3.98 21.09 -4.21
C GLU A 88 -3.79 20.80 -5.70
N PRO A 89 -2.95 21.60 -6.40
CA PRO A 89 -2.79 21.48 -7.84
C PRO A 89 -2.20 20.13 -8.26
N ARG A 90 -2.56 19.70 -9.47
CA ARG A 90 -2.02 18.49 -10.10
C ARG A 90 -0.50 18.45 -10.02
N ASN A 91 0.05 17.29 -9.65
CA ASN A 91 1.47 17.04 -9.35
C ASN A 91 1.94 17.55 -7.97
N GLY A 92 1.04 18.05 -7.14
CA GLY A 92 1.34 18.43 -5.76
C GLY A 92 1.97 17.30 -4.96
N GLU A 93 1.49 16.07 -5.10
CA GLU A 93 2.04 14.92 -4.37
C GLU A 93 3.46 14.58 -4.82
N SER A 94 3.77 14.70 -6.11
CA SER A 94 5.13 14.50 -6.63
C SER A 94 6.07 15.59 -6.13
N HIS A 95 5.61 16.85 -6.10
CA HIS A 95 6.40 17.95 -5.56
C HIS A 95 6.65 17.79 -4.06
N PHE A 96 5.63 17.38 -3.31
CA PHE A 96 5.75 17.10 -1.89
C PHE A 96 6.70 15.93 -1.63
N LEU A 97 6.61 14.83 -2.40
CA LEU A 97 7.57 13.72 -2.30
C LEU A 97 9.02 14.17 -2.51
N ARG A 98 9.25 15.05 -3.49
CA ARG A 98 10.56 15.68 -3.69
C ARG A 98 11.04 16.40 -2.44
N LEU A 99 10.20 17.23 -1.83
CA LEU A 99 10.55 17.98 -0.63
C LEU A 99 10.80 17.04 0.58
N CYS A 100 10.01 15.98 0.73
CA CYS A 100 10.28 14.93 1.72
C CYS A 100 11.66 14.30 1.51
N ARG A 101 12.03 13.97 0.27
CA ARG A 101 13.34 13.38 -0.04
C ARG A 101 14.49 14.33 0.34
N GLU A 102 14.31 15.62 0.09
CA GLU A 102 15.29 16.66 0.44
C GLU A 102 15.43 16.79 1.95
N TYR A 103 14.29 16.81 2.67
CA TYR A 103 14.25 16.78 4.13
C TYR A 103 15.00 15.56 4.69
N ILE A 104 14.66 14.35 4.21
CA ILE A 104 15.27 13.10 4.69
C ILE A 104 16.78 13.10 4.41
N ARG A 105 17.20 13.49 3.21
CA ARG A 105 18.63 13.56 2.87
C ARG A 105 19.42 14.49 3.80
N GLN A 106 18.82 15.60 4.23
CA GLN A 106 19.47 16.57 5.12
C GLN A 106 19.47 16.12 6.59
N ARG A 107 18.38 15.50 7.06
CA ARG A 107 18.17 15.20 8.48
C ARG A 107 18.53 13.77 8.88
N GLU A 108 18.54 12.85 7.91
CA GLU A 108 18.78 11.41 8.11
C GLU A 108 19.89 10.94 7.15
N PRO A 109 21.14 11.46 7.25
CA PRO A 109 22.20 11.20 6.27
C PRO A 109 22.63 9.72 6.19
N GLY A 110 22.29 8.90 7.20
CA GLY A 110 22.48 7.45 7.16
C GLY A 110 21.52 6.71 6.22
N ARG A 111 20.42 7.35 5.79
CA ARG A 111 19.47 6.77 4.84
C ARG A 111 20.02 6.94 3.43
N VAL A 112 20.28 5.83 2.76
CA VAL A 112 20.82 5.80 1.40
C VAL A 112 19.76 5.52 0.34
N LEU A 113 18.59 5.04 0.74
CA LEU A 113 17.51 4.63 -0.15
C LEU A 113 16.12 4.98 0.39
N LEU A 114 15.24 5.45 -0.49
CA LEU A 114 13.80 5.48 -0.28
C LEU A 114 13.14 4.40 -1.15
N PHE A 115 12.12 3.75 -0.61
CA PHE A 115 11.40 2.65 -1.25
C PHE A 115 9.90 2.88 -1.18
N SER A 116 9.15 2.45 -2.20
CA SER A 116 7.69 2.49 -2.16
C SER A 116 7.04 1.46 -3.06
N TRP A 117 5.77 1.19 -2.75
CA TRP A 117 4.88 0.36 -3.53
C TRP A 117 3.74 1.19 -4.11
N ALA A 118 3.47 1.04 -5.41
CA ALA A 118 2.24 1.54 -6.03
C ALA A 118 1.22 0.40 -6.18
N ASP A 119 -0.01 0.64 -5.75
CA ASP A 119 -1.08 -0.36 -5.74
C ASP A 119 -1.81 -0.41 -7.10
N GLY A 120 -1.35 -1.31 -7.97
CA GLY A 120 -1.95 -1.52 -9.29
C GLY A 120 -3.37 -2.06 -9.21
N MET A 121 -3.78 -2.74 -8.14
CA MET A 121 -5.17 -3.17 -7.95
C MET A 121 -6.13 -2.01 -7.71
N ARG A 122 -5.61 -0.83 -7.39
CA ARG A 122 -6.37 0.43 -7.29
C ARG A 122 -6.21 1.32 -8.52
N GLY A 123 -5.70 0.78 -9.62
CA GLY A 123 -5.44 1.55 -10.85
C GLY A 123 -4.32 2.57 -10.68
N LYS A 124 -3.42 2.39 -9.71
CA LYS A 124 -2.32 3.33 -9.42
C LYS A 124 -1.00 2.73 -9.92
N PRO A 125 -0.54 3.07 -11.13
CA PRO A 125 0.77 2.64 -11.62
C PRO A 125 1.92 3.46 -11.01
N GLY A 126 1.65 4.34 -10.04
CA GLY A 126 2.69 5.11 -9.35
C GLY A 126 3.14 6.37 -10.08
N TYR A 127 2.26 7.06 -10.81
CA TYR A 127 2.58 8.31 -11.50
C TYR A 127 3.30 9.34 -10.64
N VAL A 128 2.98 9.39 -9.34
CA VAL A 128 3.65 10.29 -8.39
C VAL A 128 5.16 10.05 -8.30
N TYR A 129 5.59 8.78 -8.33
CA TYR A 129 7.00 8.37 -8.31
C TYR A 129 7.67 8.57 -9.67
N GLN A 130 6.92 8.35 -10.75
CA GLN A 130 7.40 8.53 -12.12
C GLN A 130 7.76 10.01 -12.38
N ALA A 131 6.91 10.93 -11.93
CA ALA A 131 7.14 12.37 -12.06
C ALA A 131 8.32 12.87 -11.20
N ASP A 132 8.59 12.24 -10.05
CA ASP A 132 9.77 12.53 -9.22
C ASP A 132 11.00 11.68 -9.61
N ASN A 133 11.04 11.12 -10.83
CA ASN A 133 12.19 10.38 -11.37
C ASN A 133 12.67 9.16 -10.54
N TRP A 134 11.78 8.53 -9.77
CA TRP A 134 12.09 7.29 -9.06
C TRP A 134 12.37 6.16 -10.07
N LEU A 135 13.22 5.21 -9.72
CA LEU A 135 13.47 4.03 -10.54
C LEU A 135 12.39 2.98 -10.27
N TYR A 136 11.87 2.39 -11.35
CA TYR A 136 10.95 1.27 -11.32
C TYR A 136 11.72 -0.05 -11.39
N GLY A 137 11.35 -1.01 -10.52
CA GLY A 137 12.02 -2.31 -10.40
C GLY A 137 11.13 -3.52 -10.72
N GLY A 138 10.01 -3.33 -11.41
CA GLY A 138 9.05 -4.40 -11.70
C GLY A 138 7.87 -4.47 -10.71
N PHE A 139 7.20 -5.61 -10.68
CA PHE A 139 6.02 -5.81 -9.83
C PHE A 139 6.06 -7.14 -9.07
N ILE A 140 5.23 -7.25 -8.05
CA ILE A 140 4.79 -8.55 -7.49
C ILE A 140 3.29 -8.70 -7.69
N ARG A 141 2.81 -9.94 -7.67
CA ARG A 141 1.40 -10.22 -7.46
C ARG A 141 1.13 -10.29 -5.96
N THR A 142 0.18 -9.51 -5.50
CA THR A 142 -0.29 -9.48 -4.11
C THR A 142 -1.79 -9.75 -4.08
N GLU A 143 -2.34 -9.94 -2.89
CA GLU A 143 -3.75 -10.27 -2.68
C GLU A 143 -4.35 -9.55 -1.48
N PHE A 144 -5.65 -9.26 -1.56
CA PHE A 144 -6.49 -8.91 -0.43
C PHE A 144 -7.85 -9.56 -0.59
N TYR A 145 -8.66 -9.51 0.45
CA TYR A 145 -10.05 -9.95 0.40
C TYR A 145 -10.99 -8.77 0.38
N VAL A 146 -12.18 -8.96 -0.17
CA VAL A 146 -13.27 -8.00 -0.09
C VAL A 146 -14.51 -8.67 0.48
N THR A 147 -15.23 -7.93 1.32
CA THR A 147 -16.53 -8.37 1.85
C THR A 147 -17.63 -8.23 0.78
N ALA A 148 -18.84 -8.69 1.10
CA ALA A 148 -20.03 -8.41 0.29
C ALA A 148 -20.30 -6.90 0.15
N ALA A 149 -19.92 -6.10 1.15
CA ALA A 149 -20.00 -4.64 1.15
C ALA A 149 -18.80 -3.95 0.45
N ASN A 150 -17.95 -4.69 -0.27
CA ASN A 150 -16.75 -4.17 -0.96
C ASN A 150 -15.69 -3.52 -0.05
N GLU A 151 -15.68 -3.88 1.24
CA GLU A 151 -14.64 -3.42 2.17
C GLU A 151 -13.37 -4.24 2.00
N VAL A 152 -12.21 -3.58 1.97
CA VAL A 152 -10.91 -4.26 1.86
C VAL A 152 -10.50 -4.90 3.20
N VAL A 153 -10.12 -6.17 3.14
CA VAL A 153 -9.61 -6.95 4.27
C VAL A 153 -8.22 -7.47 3.94
N HIS A 154 -7.23 -7.08 4.74
CA HIS A 154 -5.86 -7.53 4.53
C HIS A 154 -5.72 -9.01 4.94
N PRO A 155 -4.98 -9.86 4.19
CA PRO A 155 -4.84 -11.29 4.51
C PRO A 155 -4.33 -11.56 5.93
N ARG A 156 -3.48 -10.67 6.45
CA ARG A 156 -3.00 -10.74 7.84
C ARG A 156 -4.13 -10.53 8.86
N GLN A 157 -5.11 -9.68 8.60
CA GLN A 157 -6.26 -9.51 9.50
C GLN A 157 -7.09 -10.79 9.57
N VAL A 158 -7.29 -11.47 8.44
CA VAL A 158 -7.99 -12.77 8.40
C VAL A 158 -7.25 -13.81 9.25
N ILE A 159 -5.92 -13.93 9.08
CA ILE A 159 -5.11 -14.84 9.89
C ILE A 159 -5.15 -14.47 11.37
N THR A 160 -4.97 -13.19 11.71
CA THR A 160 -4.94 -12.73 13.10
C THR A 160 -6.27 -12.92 13.81
N ARG A 161 -7.40 -12.74 13.11
CA ARG A 161 -8.74 -12.88 13.70
C ARG A 161 -9.24 -14.32 13.71
N CYS A 162 -8.98 -15.08 12.65
CA CYS A 162 -9.62 -16.37 12.42
C CYS A 162 -8.66 -17.55 12.53
N GLY A 163 -7.35 -17.33 12.66
CA GLY A 163 -6.32 -18.37 12.72
C GLY A 163 -6.07 -19.12 11.40
N ARG A 164 -6.98 -18.98 10.41
CA ARG A 164 -6.93 -19.68 9.12
C ARG A 164 -7.34 -18.76 7.97
N ARG A 165 -6.92 -19.13 6.75
CA ARG A 165 -7.24 -18.40 5.50
C ARG A 165 -7.32 -19.30 4.27
N ASP A 166 -7.66 -20.56 4.47
CA ASP A 166 -7.88 -21.49 3.35
C ASP A 166 -9.12 -21.10 2.55
N ARG A 167 -9.16 -21.52 1.28
CA ARG A 167 -10.19 -21.09 0.32
C ARG A 167 -11.61 -21.48 0.78
N ALA A 168 -11.77 -22.64 1.41
CA ALA A 168 -13.07 -23.09 1.91
C ALA A 168 -13.58 -22.14 3.01
N PHE A 169 -12.72 -21.82 3.97
CA PHE A 169 -13.06 -20.87 5.03
C PHE A 169 -13.36 -19.47 4.50
N THR A 170 -12.49 -18.88 3.67
CA THR A 170 -12.71 -17.50 3.18
C THR A 170 -14.03 -17.39 2.41
N ARG A 171 -14.39 -18.43 1.64
CA ARG A 171 -15.69 -18.49 0.95
C ARG A 171 -16.87 -18.64 1.91
N SER A 172 -16.75 -19.48 2.94
CA SER A 172 -17.83 -19.69 3.92
C SER A 172 -18.15 -18.41 4.71
N VAL A 173 -17.18 -17.51 4.88
CA VAL A 173 -17.39 -16.20 5.52
C VAL A 173 -17.62 -15.06 4.52
N GLY A 174 -17.91 -15.37 3.25
CA GLY A 174 -18.24 -14.37 2.22
C GLY A 174 -17.10 -13.45 1.80
N LEU A 175 -15.84 -13.85 2.02
CA LEU A 175 -14.67 -13.11 1.57
C LEU A 175 -14.29 -13.52 0.14
N ARG A 176 -14.32 -12.55 -0.78
CA ARG A 176 -13.86 -12.74 -2.16
C ARG A 176 -12.42 -12.30 -2.28
N ARG A 177 -11.58 -13.13 -2.89
CA ARG A 177 -10.17 -12.81 -3.08
C ARG A 177 -9.97 -11.93 -4.32
N VAL A 178 -9.17 -10.88 -4.15
CA VAL A 178 -8.66 -10.03 -5.23
C VAL A 178 -7.16 -10.22 -5.32
N ARG A 179 -6.64 -10.45 -6.53
CA ARG A 179 -5.21 -10.60 -6.81
C ARG A 179 -4.77 -9.67 -7.91
N GLY A 180 -3.69 -8.94 -7.72
CA GLY A 180 -3.17 -8.08 -8.78
C GLY A 180 -1.79 -7.57 -8.52
N ARG A 181 -1.35 -6.65 -9.39
CA ARG A 181 0.03 -6.16 -9.38
C ARG A 181 0.24 -5.06 -8.33
N GLN A 182 1.39 -5.11 -7.68
CA GLN A 182 1.94 -4.01 -6.89
C GLN A 182 3.32 -3.68 -7.45
N PHE A 183 3.50 -2.44 -7.88
CA PHE A 183 4.68 -1.94 -8.58
C PHE A 183 5.69 -1.39 -7.59
N ARG A 184 6.98 -1.67 -7.79
CA ARG A 184 8.04 -1.24 -6.87
C ARG A 184 8.84 -0.08 -7.41
N TYR A 185 9.10 0.88 -6.53
CA TYR A 185 9.86 2.08 -6.83
C TYR A 185 10.95 2.31 -5.79
N CYS A 186 12.09 2.85 -6.23
CA CYS A 186 13.11 3.32 -5.32
C CYS A 186 13.72 4.66 -5.75
N HIS A 187 14.21 5.42 -4.79
CA HIS A 187 14.98 6.63 -5.01
C HIS A 187 16.24 6.60 -4.15
N PHE A 188 17.40 6.76 -4.77
CA PHE A 188 18.67 6.78 -4.05
C PHE A 188 18.91 8.15 -3.43
N LEU A 189 19.34 8.18 -2.17
CA LEU A 189 19.78 9.39 -1.47
C LEU A 189 21.31 9.48 -1.40
N CYS A 190 21.99 8.36 -1.64
CA CYS A 190 23.45 8.29 -1.64
C CYS A 190 24.11 8.85 -2.90
N GLY A 191 25.44 9.07 -2.80
CA GLY A 191 26.28 9.45 -3.91
C GLY A 191 26.35 8.40 -5.04
N HIS A 192 26.86 8.85 -6.19
CA HIS A 192 26.89 8.09 -7.44
C HIS A 192 27.62 6.74 -7.34
N GLY A 193 28.75 6.67 -6.63
CA GLY A 193 29.54 5.43 -6.47
C GLY A 193 28.76 4.32 -5.76
N LEU A 194 28.13 4.66 -4.62
CA LEU A 194 27.30 3.71 -3.87
C LEU A 194 26.07 3.30 -4.69
N ARG A 195 25.40 4.25 -5.34
CA ARG A 195 24.26 3.95 -6.24
C ARG A 195 24.64 2.93 -7.31
N LYS A 196 25.79 3.10 -7.99
CA LYS A 196 26.25 2.14 -9.00
C LYS A 196 26.50 0.75 -8.42
N ARG A 197 27.06 0.64 -7.21
CA ARG A 197 27.25 -0.65 -6.53
C ARG A 197 25.91 -1.31 -6.22
N LEU A 198 24.98 -0.56 -5.62
CA LEU A 198 23.65 -1.05 -5.26
C LEU A 198 22.85 -1.52 -6.49
N LEU A 199 22.96 -0.80 -7.61
CA LEU A 199 22.31 -1.22 -8.85
C LEU A 199 22.89 -2.52 -9.42
N ARG A 200 24.20 -2.80 -9.24
CA ARG A 200 24.83 -4.04 -9.72
C ARG A 200 24.47 -5.27 -8.88
N GLU A 201 24.35 -5.11 -7.56
CA GLU A 201 24.00 -6.23 -6.67
C GLU A 201 22.50 -6.55 -6.65
N SER A 202 21.66 -5.60 -7.05
CA SER A 202 20.22 -5.80 -7.07
C SER A 202 19.85 -6.91 -8.06
N PRO A 203 19.00 -7.88 -7.67
CA PRO A 203 18.48 -8.90 -8.58
C PRO A 203 17.39 -8.36 -9.53
N PHE A 204 17.00 -7.09 -9.39
CA PHE A 204 16.00 -6.43 -10.23
C PHE A 204 16.64 -5.45 -11.21
N ARG A 205 16.08 -5.38 -12.42
CA ARG A 205 16.38 -4.32 -13.38
C ARG A 205 15.66 -3.04 -12.96
N TRP A 206 16.43 -2.03 -12.56
CA TRP A 206 15.93 -0.72 -12.19
C TRP A 206 16.04 0.25 -13.37
N GLY A 207 14.93 0.88 -13.74
CA GLY A 207 14.89 1.78 -14.89
C GLY A 207 13.72 2.75 -14.87
N ARG A 208 13.44 3.36 -16.01
CA ARG A 208 12.31 4.28 -16.21
C ARG A 208 11.24 3.74 -17.16
N ASP A 209 11.26 2.42 -17.36
CA ASP A 209 10.28 1.68 -18.16
C ASP A 209 9.00 1.54 -17.32
N TYR A 210 8.32 2.66 -17.14
CA TYR A 210 7.27 2.79 -16.15
C TYR A 210 5.96 2.10 -16.57
N PRO A 211 5.30 1.38 -15.66
CA PRO A 211 3.95 0.89 -15.90
C PRO A 211 2.99 2.08 -16.10
N LYS A 212 1.96 1.84 -16.90
CA LYS A 212 0.86 2.77 -17.15
C LYS A 212 -0.44 2.15 -16.68
N LYS A 213 -1.55 2.85 -16.94
CA LYS A 213 -2.88 2.42 -16.51
C LYS A 213 -3.20 0.99 -16.99
N ASP A 214 -2.81 0.63 -18.21
CA ASP A 214 -3.12 -0.69 -18.77
C ASP A 214 -2.33 -1.85 -18.14
N ASP A 215 -1.23 -1.53 -17.44
CA ASP A 215 -0.47 -2.51 -16.65
C ASP A 215 -1.12 -2.84 -15.31
N CYS A 216 -2.07 -2.00 -14.86
CA CYS A 216 -2.83 -2.21 -13.63
C CYS A 216 -3.86 -3.30 -13.86
N ILE A 217 -3.42 -4.54 -13.66
CA ILE A 217 -4.21 -5.75 -13.89
C ILE A 217 -4.47 -6.45 -12.56
N TRP A 218 -5.71 -6.86 -12.36
CA TRP A 218 -6.12 -7.71 -11.24
C TRP A 218 -7.22 -8.69 -11.65
N THR A 219 -7.40 -9.71 -10.81
CA THR A 219 -8.46 -10.69 -10.90
C THR A 219 -9.28 -10.72 -9.63
N VAL A 220 -10.59 -10.94 -9.77
CA VAL A 220 -11.52 -11.11 -8.64
C VAL A 220 -12.09 -12.52 -8.71
N GLU A 221 -12.14 -13.20 -7.56
CA GLU A 221 -12.82 -14.49 -7.43
C GLU A 221 -14.35 -14.31 -7.53
N GLY A 222 -15.01 -15.10 -8.39
CA GLY A 222 -16.46 -15.02 -8.64
C GLY A 222 -17.35 -15.66 -7.55
N ASP A 223 -18.66 -15.39 -7.63
CA ASP A 223 -19.67 -15.80 -6.64
C ASP A 223 -20.30 -17.18 -6.95
N GLY A 224 -20.39 -18.05 -5.92
CA GLY A 224 -21.30 -19.21 -5.90
C GLY A 224 -20.66 -20.61 -6.03
N ALA A 225 -21.36 -21.62 -5.49
CA ALA A 225 -20.94 -23.04 -5.52
C ALA A 225 -20.99 -23.68 -6.93
N ARG A 226 -21.69 -23.06 -7.90
CA ARG A 226 -21.66 -23.44 -9.33
C ARG A 226 -20.58 -22.68 -10.13
N ALA A 227 -19.98 -21.64 -9.56
CA ALA A 227 -18.80 -20.98 -10.10
C ALA A 227 -17.56 -21.76 -9.65
N ALA A 228 -17.35 -22.92 -10.26
CA ALA A 228 -16.03 -23.50 -10.29
C ALA A 228 -15.09 -22.47 -10.97
N GLU A 229 -14.28 -21.81 -10.16
CA GLU A 229 -12.95 -21.31 -10.53
C GLU A 229 -12.81 -20.17 -11.57
N VAL A 230 -13.84 -19.40 -11.91
CA VAL A 230 -13.62 -18.33 -12.91
C VAL A 230 -13.14 -17.04 -12.24
N SER A 231 -11.85 -16.75 -12.36
CA SER A 231 -11.29 -15.42 -12.06
C SER A 231 -11.40 -14.53 -13.30
N ARG A 232 -12.00 -13.33 -13.20
CA ARG A 232 -12.07 -12.38 -14.33
C ARG A 232 -10.95 -11.35 -14.25
N GLU A 233 -10.18 -11.18 -15.32
CA GLU A 233 -9.22 -10.08 -15.47
C GLU A 233 -9.97 -8.77 -15.78
N THR A 234 -9.65 -7.70 -15.05
CA THR A 234 -10.26 -6.38 -15.25
C THR A 234 -9.22 -5.27 -15.23
N ARG A 235 -9.48 -4.21 -16.03
CA ARG A 235 -8.66 -2.98 -16.13
C ARG A 235 -9.39 -1.73 -15.62
N GLU A 236 -10.66 -1.85 -15.22
CA GLU A 236 -11.48 -0.74 -14.71
C GLU A 236 -11.31 -0.56 -13.19
N PRO A 237 -10.76 0.56 -12.70
CA PRO A 237 -10.36 0.69 -11.30
C PRO A 237 -11.54 0.41 -10.35
N PRO A 238 -11.43 -0.62 -9.49
CA PRO A 238 -12.50 -0.99 -8.59
C PRO A 238 -12.66 0.08 -7.51
N ARG A 239 -13.90 0.41 -7.16
CA ARG A 239 -14.21 1.21 -5.97
C ARG A 239 -14.30 0.28 -4.77
N PHE A 240 -13.20 0.14 -4.04
CA PHE A 240 -13.21 -0.53 -2.75
C PHE A 240 -13.27 0.49 -1.61
N GLU A 241 -14.22 0.30 -0.72
CA GLU A 241 -14.34 1.13 0.48
C GLU A 241 -13.27 0.74 1.52
N GLY A 242 -13.05 1.63 2.49
CA GLY A 242 -12.19 1.33 3.63
C GLY A 242 -12.69 0.08 4.37
N SER A 243 -11.79 -0.65 5.02
CA SER A 243 -12.19 -1.72 5.96
C SER A 243 -13.19 -1.14 6.96
N GLY A 244 -14.41 -1.68 7.08
CA GLY A 244 -15.47 -1.24 8.01
C GLY A 244 -15.71 -2.28 9.11
N GLN A 245 -16.19 -3.48 8.79
CA GLN A 245 -16.30 -4.63 9.71
C GLN A 245 -14.93 -5.12 10.24
N PHE A 246 -13.86 -4.81 9.51
CA PHE A 246 -12.48 -5.07 9.93
C PHE A 246 -11.80 -3.87 10.62
N ARG A 247 -12.58 -2.84 11.02
CA ARG A 247 -12.08 -1.67 11.77
C ARG A 247 -11.72 -2.02 13.21
N ASP A 248 -12.60 -2.67 13.93
CA ASP A 248 -12.44 -2.75 15.39
C ASP A 248 -11.49 -3.87 15.83
N ALA A 249 -11.16 -3.94 17.12
CA ALA A 249 -10.50 -5.14 17.64
C ALA A 249 -11.37 -6.37 17.32
N ALA A 250 -10.75 -7.53 17.14
CA ALA A 250 -11.53 -8.75 16.94
C ALA A 250 -12.50 -8.90 18.13
N PRO A 251 -13.82 -9.05 17.92
CA PRO A 251 -14.64 -9.62 18.98
C PRO A 251 -14.07 -10.99 19.34
N PHE A 252 -14.27 -11.41 20.59
CA PHE A 252 -13.87 -12.75 21.01
C PHE A 252 -14.50 -13.80 20.06
N PHE A 253 -13.81 -14.94 19.92
CA PHE A 253 -14.03 -15.99 18.92
C PHE A 253 -15.49 -16.47 18.74
N THR A 254 -16.39 -16.12 19.66
CA THR A 254 -17.79 -16.54 19.74
C THR A 254 -18.75 -15.80 18.80
N ASP A 255 -18.35 -14.69 18.18
CA ASP A 255 -19.28 -13.85 17.40
C ASP A 255 -19.31 -14.13 15.88
N PHE A 256 -18.50 -15.07 15.39
CA PHE A 256 -18.70 -15.61 14.06
C PHE A 256 -19.83 -16.62 14.12
N ALA A 257 -21.05 -16.18 13.77
CA ALA A 257 -22.25 -17.00 13.68
C ALA A 257 -21.91 -18.40 13.14
N THR A 258 -22.16 -19.41 13.97
CA THR A 258 -22.09 -20.81 13.56
C THR A 258 -23.06 -20.96 12.39
N PRO A 259 -22.63 -21.44 11.20
CA PRO A 259 -23.56 -21.69 10.11
C PRO A 259 -24.62 -22.68 10.60
N PRO A 260 -25.91 -22.49 10.23
CA PRO A 260 -26.97 -23.38 10.67
C PRO A 260 -26.61 -24.83 10.31
N ALA A 261 -26.78 -25.73 11.28
CA ALA A 261 -26.51 -27.15 11.12
C ALA A 261 -27.20 -27.66 9.85
N VAL A 262 -26.41 -28.24 8.95
CA VAL A 262 -26.93 -28.93 7.77
C VAL A 262 -27.85 -30.03 8.27
N ALA A 263 -29.15 -29.88 8.01
CA ALA A 263 -30.14 -30.90 8.31
C ALA A 263 -29.71 -32.23 7.67
N ALA A 264 -29.47 -33.24 8.50
CA ALA A 264 -29.19 -34.59 8.06
C ALA A 264 -30.36 -35.06 7.18
N ARG A 265 -30.07 -35.40 5.92
CA ARG A 265 -31.03 -36.13 5.08
C ARG A 265 -31.20 -37.52 5.69
N LYS A 266 -32.40 -37.77 6.25
CA LYS A 266 -32.93 -39.11 6.49
C LYS A 266 -33.44 -39.68 5.16
N GLY A 267 -33.21 -40.97 4.95
CA GLY A 267 -33.88 -41.83 3.95
C GLY A 267 -33.37 -41.65 2.53
N ASP A 268 -33.19 -42.67 1.70
CA ASP A 268 -33.89 -43.96 1.71
C ASP A 268 -32.96 -45.11 1.30
N ALA A 269 -33.15 -46.23 2.00
CA ALA A 269 -32.76 -47.55 1.56
C ALA A 269 -34.01 -48.20 0.96
N GLU A 270 -33.94 -48.56 -0.31
CA GLU A 270 -34.57 -49.74 -0.90
C GLU A 270 -33.74 -50.21 -2.09
#